data_AF-A0A3M6UI61-F1
#
_entry.id   AF-A0A3M6UI61-F1
#
_cell.length_a   1.000
_cell.length_b   1.000
_cell.length_c   1.000
_cell.angle_alpha   90.00
_cell.angle_beta   90.00
_cell.angle_gamma   90.00
#
_symmetry.space_group_name_H-M   'P 1'
#
loop_
_entity.id
_entity.type
_entity.pdbx_description
1 polymer ?
#
loop_
_entity_poly.entity_id
_entity_poly.type
_entity_poly.pdbx_seq_one_letter_code
_entity_poly.pdbx_strand_id
1 'polypeptide(L)'
;MDHSGTLVTLPFDLRIPFARYIARNGVVNIKRFDIACVYRDKKILGAHPKELYECVLDIVTSSPEDLVPDAEVLLAMNHARLLTCYLTSAGISDERQADLIAILKEIRSERNHFVESLQLSDHAATALCEFLNFDGPVNKL
;
A
#
# COMPACT_ATOMS: atom_id res chain seq x y z
N MET A 1 21.35 6.19 -20.84
CA MET A 1 22.75 6.23 -20.36
C MET A 1 22.96 7.62 -19.80
N ASP A 2 23.60 7.75 -18.64
CA ASP A 2 23.90 9.07 -18.09
C ASP A 2 25.10 9.72 -18.79
N HIS A 3 25.42 10.95 -18.41
CA HIS A 3 26.54 11.71 -18.97
C HIS A 3 27.93 11.06 -18.76
N SER A 4 28.06 10.08 -17.85
CA SER A 4 29.31 9.36 -17.56
C SER A 4 29.42 8.03 -18.29
N GLY A 5 28.41 7.67 -19.10
CA GLY A 5 28.36 6.37 -19.77
C GLY A 5 27.73 5.27 -18.92
N THR A 6 27.22 5.58 -17.72
CA THR A 6 26.58 4.57 -16.87
C THR A 6 25.20 4.22 -17.42
N LEU A 7 24.89 2.92 -17.48
CA LEU A 7 23.58 2.45 -17.87
C LEU A 7 22.57 2.82 -16.77
N VAL A 8 21.53 3.54 -17.17
CA VAL A 8 20.37 3.85 -16.33
C VAL A 8 19.14 3.17 -16.91
N THR A 9 18.32 2.61 -16.04
CA THR A 9 17.11 1.88 -16.42
C THR A 9 15.90 2.59 -15.85
N LEU A 10 14.82 2.63 -16.62
CA LEU A 10 13.52 3.02 -16.10
C LEU A 10 13.06 1.99 -15.05
N PRO A 11 12.36 2.41 -13.99
CA PRO A 11 11.91 1.50 -12.94
C PRO A 11 10.84 0.54 -13.50
N PHE A 12 11.07 -0.76 -13.34
CA PHE A 12 10.09 -1.79 -13.67
C PHE A 12 8.99 -1.91 -12.62
N ASP A 13 9.34 -1.68 -11.35
CA ASP A 13 8.45 -1.58 -10.20
C ASP A 13 8.96 -0.52 -9.21
N LEU A 14 8.12 -0.15 -8.23
CA LEU A 14 8.48 0.82 -7.18
C LEU A 14 9.19 0.20 -5.96
N ARG A 15 9.32 -1.13 -5.91
CA ARG A 15 9.84 -1.87 -4.75
C ARG A 15 11.36 -1.92 -4.76
N ILE A 16 11.97 -2.24 -5.90
CA ILE A 16 13.43 -2.34 -6.02
C ILE A 16 14.11 -0.99 -5.73
N PRO A 17 13.66 0.15 -6.31
CA PRO A 17 14.23 1.45 -5.96
C PRO A 17 14.09 1.78 -4.47
N PHE A 18 12.96 1.45 -3.86
CA PHE A 18 12.71 1.68 -2.44
C PHE A 18 13.61 0.82 -1.55
N ALA A 19 13.68 -0.49 -1.78
CA ALA A 19 14.56 -1.39 -1.04
C ALA A 19 16.04 -0.91 -1.12
N ARG A 20 16.47 -0.43 -2.29
CA ARG A 20 17.80 0.16 -2.48
C ARG A 20 17.98 1.43 -1.63
N TYR A 21 16.98 2.31 -1.58
CA TYR A 21 17.00 3.50 -0.74
C TYR A 21 17.13 3.14 0.75
N ILE A 22 16.32 2.17 1.21
CA ILE A 22 16.36 1.68 2.60
C ILE A 22 17.75 1.16 2.96
N ALA A 23 18.29 0.25 2.13
CA ALA A 23 19.59 -0.35 2.38
C ALA A 23 20.74 0.68 2.36
N ARG A 24 20.72 1.63 1.43
CA ARG A 24 21.79 2.64 1.31
C ARG A 24 21.81 3.64 2.45
N ASN A 25 20.65 3.98 3.00
CA ASN A 25 20.52 5.00 4.03
C ASN A 25 20.42 4.39 5.45
N GLY A 26 20.43 3.06 5.58
CA GLY A 26 20.29 2.39 6.88
C GLY A 26 18.95 2.68 7.56
N VAL A 27 17.89 2.86 6.79
CA VAL A 27 16.55 3.15 7.34
C VAL A 27 15.99 1.87 7.95
N VAL A 28 15.69 1.89 9.24
CA VAL A 28 15.19 0.71 9.97
C VAL A 28 13.68 0.70 10.16
N ASN A 29 13.05 1.88 10.18
CA ASN A 29 11.61 2.04 10.35
C ASN A 29 11.10 3.14 9.41
N ILE A 30 10.17 2.82 8.52
CA ILE A 30 9.48 3.80 7.67
C ILE A 30 8.19 3.20 7.13
N LYS A 31 7.16 4.05 7.03
CA LYS A 31 5.93 3.76 6.30
C LYS A 31 5.87 4.66 5.09
N ARG A 32 5.68 4.10 3.90
CA ARG A 32 5.63 4.83 2.64
C ARG A 32 4.34 4.54 1.89
N PHE A 33 3.70 5.60 1.43
CA PHE A 33 2.69 5.57 0.38
C PHE A 33 3.26 6.27 -0.85
N ASP A 34 3.21 5.63 -2.02
CA ASP A 34 3.77 6.19 -3.24
C ASP A 34 2.91 5.80 -4.45
N ILE A 35 2.71 6.76 -5.37
CA ILE A 35 2.00 6.55 -6.63
C ILE A 35 2.88 7.13 -7.73
N ALA A 36 3.45 6.25 -8.55
CA ALA A 36 4.43 6.65 -9.54
C ALA A 36 4.39 5.78 -10.80
N CYS A 37 4.97 6.31 -11.88
CA CYS A 37 5.08 5.63 -13.15
C CYS A 37 6.13 4.51 -13.12
N VAL A 38 5.78 3.37 -13.70
CA VAL A 38 6.67 2.24 -13.96
C VAL A 38 6.59 1.85 -15.42
N TYR A 39 7.65 1.20 -15.91
CA TYR A 39 7.83 0.92 -17.33
C TYR A 39 8.07 -0.58 -17.55
N ARG A 40 7.18 -1.21 -18.30
CA ARG A 40 7.24 -2.66 -18.59
C ARG A 40 7.44 -2.91 -20.08
N ASP A 41 8.23 -3.93 -20.39
CA ASP A 41 8.51 -4.30 -21.77
C ASP A 41 7.24 -4.72 -22.53
N LYS A 42 7.18 -4.34 -23.80
CA LYS A 42 6.20 -4.87 -24.75
C LYS A 42 6.86 -5.98 -25.54
N LYS A 43 6.13 -7.06 -25.82
CA LYS A 43 6.61 -8.18 -26.67
C LYS A 43 6.78 -7.79 -28.16
N ILE A 44 6.68 -6.51 -28.50
CA ILE A 44 6.79 -5.98 -29.86
C ILE A 44 8.17 -5.34 -29.99
N LEU A 45 9.01 -5.88 -30.88
CA LEU A 45 10.36 -5.38 -31.10
C LEU A 45 10.33 -3.93 -31.59
N GLY A 46 11.14 -3.07 -30.99
CA GLY A 46 11.25 -1.65 -31.36
C GLY A 46 10.13 -0.75 -30.83
N ALA A 47 9.16 -1.28 -30.08
CA ALA A 47 8.14 -0.46 -29.45
C ALA A 47 8.64 0.18 -28.15
N HIS A 48 8.18 1.41 -27.86
CA HIS A 48 8.38 2.02 -26.55
C HIS A 48 7.76 1.16 -25.44
N PRO A 49 8.41 1.08 -24.25
CA PRO A 49 7.87 0.35 -23.11
C PRO A 49 6.50 0.90 -22.72
N LYS A 50 5.68 0.03 -22.11
CA LYS A 50 4.37 0.43 -21.58
C LYS A 50 4.58 1.20 -20.29
N GLU A 51 4.12 2.44 -20.25
CA GLU A 51 4.00 3.22 -19.02
C GLU A 51 2.73 2.83 -18.26
N LEU A 52 2.87 2.61 -16.95
CA LEU A 52 1.82 2.20 -16.03
C LEU A 52 1.99 2.99 -14.74
N TYR A 53 0.92 3.17 -13.97
CA TYR A 53 1.02 3.63 -12.59
C TYR A 53 0.98 2.45 -11.62
N GLU A 54 1.88 2.44 -10.65
CA GLU A 54 1.79 1.59 -9.46
C GLU A 54 1.43 2.45 -8.26
N CYS A 55 0.56 1.91 -7.41
CA CYS A 55 0.25 2.44 -6.09
C CYS A 55 0.79 1.45 -5.06
N VAL A 56 1.66 1.90 -4.17
CA VAL A 56 2.32 1.05 -3.18
C VAL A 56 2.13 1.57 -1.77
N LEU A 57 1.97 0.63 -0.85
CA LEU A 57 2.06 0.81 0.59
C LEU A 57 3.17 -0.13 1.08
N ASP A 58 4.27 0.45 1.56
CA ASP A 58 5.39 -0.30 2.12
C ASP A 58 5.55 0.06 3.60
N ILE A 59 5.74 -0.96 4.44
CA ILE A 59 6.10 -0.79 5.85
C ILE A 59 7.43 -1.50 6.09
N VAL A 60 8.44 -0.75 6.51
CA VAL A 60 9.74 -1.26 6.95
C VAL A 60 9.76 -1.17 8.47
N THR A 61 10.07 -2.26 9.14
CA THR A 61 10.17 -2.34 10.60
C THR A 61 11.39 -3.15 11.04
N SER A 62 11.96 -2.79 12.19
CA SER A 62 12.99 -3.58 12.88
C SER A 62 12.43 -4.71 13.75
N SER A 63 11.11 -4.78 13.95
CA SER A 63 10.43 -5.78 14.78
C SER A 63 9.61 -6.77 13.93
N PRO A 64 10.23 -7.80 13.34
CA PRO A 64 9.54 -8.74 12.45
C PRO A 64 8.54 -9.66 13.17
N GLU A 65 8.61 -9.75 14.50
CA GLU A 65 7.63 -10.48 15.32
C GLU A 65 6.38 -9.65 15.62
N ASP A 66 6.41 -8.35 15.34
CA ASP A 66 5.24 -7.48 15.50
C ASP A 66 4.30 -7.68 14.30
N LEU A 67 3.07 -8.09 14.59
CA LEU A 67 2.04 -8.39 13.60
C LEU A 67 1.22 -7.16 13.21
N VAL A 68 1.39 -6.03 13.92
CA VAL A 68 0.67 -4.77 13.67
C VAL A 68 0.86 -4.27 12.24
N PRO A 69 2.07 -4.25 11.65
CA PRO A 69 2.28 -3.83 10.26
C PRO A 69 1.46 -4.65 9.26
N ASP A 70 1.43 -5.97 9.40
CA ASP A 70 0.68 -6.86 8.49
C ASP A 70 -0.83 -6.65 8.64
N ALA A 71 -1.30 -6.52 9.88
CA ALA A 71 -2.70 -6.23 10.18
C ALA A 71 -3.13 -4.88 9.56
N GLU A 72 -2.27 -3.86 9.62
CA GLU A 72 -2.52 -2.55 9.02
C GLU A 72 -2.65 -2.63 7.50
N VAL A 73 -1.76 -3.38 6.82
CA VAL A 73 -1.85 -3.58 5.36
C VAL A 73 -3.15 -4.29 4.98
N LEU A 74 -3.52 -5.34 5.70
CA LEU A 74 -4.77 -6.08 5.45
C LEU A 74 -6.02 -5.20 5.65
N LEU A 75 -5.98 -4.30 6.64
CA LEU A 75 -7.02 -3.30 6.83
C LEU A 75 -7.03 -2.27 5.70
N ALA A 76 -5.86 -1.79 5.25
CA ALA A 76 -5.77 -0.83 4.16
C ALA A 76 -6.34 -1.40 2.84
N MET A 77 -6.22 -2.71 2.63
CA MET A 77 -6.85 -3.44 1.52
C MET A 77 -8.35 -3.75 1.75
N ASN A 78 -8.89 -3.30 2.88
CA ASN A 78 -10.25 -3.52 3.35
C ASN A 78 -10.71 -4.99 3.35
N HIS A 79 -9.79 -5.92 3.57
CA HIS A 79 -10.09 -7.34 3.47
C HIS A 79 -10.32 -7.95 4.85
N ALA A 80 -11.41 -7.52 5.51
CA ALA A 80 -11.73 -7.90 6.89
C ALA A 80 -11.64 -9.42 7.17
N ARG A 81 -12.06 -10.27 6.22
CA ARG A 81 -11.95 -11.72 6.34
C ARG A 81 -10.50 -12.24 6.35
N LEU A 82 -9.61 -11.63 5.57
CA LEU A 82 -8.19 -12.00 5.58
C LEU A 82 -7.54 -11.54 6.88
N LEU A 83 -7.91 -10.36 7.38
CA LEU A 83 -7.47 -9.87 8.68
C LEU A 83 -7.87 -10.84 9.81
N THR A 84 -9.12 -11.29 9.87
CA THR A 84 -9.55 -12.29 10.87
C THR A 84 -8.76 -13.60 10.73
N CYS A 85 -8.63 -14.14 9.52
CA CYS A 85 -7.83 -15.36 9.30
C CYS A 85 -6.36 -15.20 9.73
N TYR A 86 -5.77 -14.04 9.47
CA TYR A 86 -4.40 -13.71 9.86
C TYR A 86 -4.26 -13.70 11.39
N LEU A 87 -5.13 -12.98 12.09
CA LEU A 87 -5.12 -12.90 13.56
C LEU A 87 -5.34 -14.27 14.22
N THR A 88 -6.22 -15.10 13.66
CA THR A 88 -6.40 -16.48 14.13
C THR A 88 -5.14 -17.33 13.90
N SER A 89 -4.48 -17.20 12.74
CA SER A 89 -3.24 -17.93 12.46
C SER A 89 -2.08 -17.51 13.38
N ALA A 90 -2.12 -16.28 13.86
CA ALA A 90 -1.19 -15.74 14.86
C ALA A 90 -1.50 -16.17 16.31
N GLY A 91 -2.56 -16.96 16.54
CA GLY A 91 -2.93 -17.44 17.88
C GLY A 91 -3.63 -16.41 18.76
N ILE A 92 -4.18 -15.33 18.18
CA ILE A 92 -4.92 -14.30 18.93
C ILE A 92 -6.36 -14.77 19.18
N SER A 93 -6.80 -14.76 20.44
CA SER A 93 -8.16 -15.14 20.82
C SER A 93 -9.22 -14.18 20.27
N ASP A 94 -10.40 -14.69 19.94
CA ASP A 94 -11.50 -13.93 19.34
C ASP A 94 -11.88 -12.68 20.15
N GLU A 95 -11.80 -12.75 21.49
CA GLU A 95 -12.04 -11.62 22.40
C GLU A 95 -11.06 -10.46 22.14
N ARG A 96 -9.76 -10.74 21.97
CA ARG A 96 -8.73 -9.74 21.69
C ARG A 96 -8.78 -9.24 20.25
N GLN A 97 -9.30 -10.06 19.33
CA GLN A 97 -9.47 -9.64 17.94
C GLN A 97 -10.47 -8.49 17.82
N ALA A 98 -11.55 -8.51 18.60
CA ALA A 98 -12.56 -7.43 18.59
C ALA A 98 -11.94 -6.09 18.99
N ASP A 99 -11.14 -6.07 20.06
CA ASP A 99 -10.44 -4.87 20.54
C ASP A 99 -9.42 -4.36 19.51
N LEU A 100 -8.61 -5.25 18.93
CA LEU A 100 -7.63 -4.89 17.89
C LEU A 100 -8.31 -4.33 16.63
N ILE A 101 -9.39 -4.96 16.18
CA ILE A 101 -10.16 -4.49 15.03
C ILE A 101 -10.80 -3.13 15.34
N ALA A 102 -11.26 -2.89 16.57
CA ALA A 102 -11.81 -1.59 16.96
C ALA A 102 -10.76 -0.47 16.90
N ILE A 103 -9.57 -0.70 17.47
CA ILE A 103 -8.44 0.25 17.42
C ILE A 103 -8.04 0.53 15.96
N LEU A 104 -7.90 -0.53 15.16
CA LEU A 104 -7.57 -0.41 13.75
C LEU A 104 -8.64 0.34 12.95
N LYS A 105 -9.93 0.16 13.27
CA LYS A 105 -11.03 0.93 12.66
C LYS A 105 -11.06 2.39 13.11
N GLU A 106 -10.60 2.71 14.30
CA GLU A 106 -10.49 4.10 14.75
C GLU A 106 -9.48 4.88 13.90
N ILE A 107 -8.35 4.25 13.56
CA ILE A 107 -7.38 4.78 12.58
C ILE A 107 -8.02 5.01 11.20
N ARG A 108 -9.01 4.17 10.79
CA ARG A 108 -9.79 4.39 9.55
C ARG A 108 -10.66 5.64 9.63
N SER A 109 -11.20 5.97 10.80
CA SER A 109 -12.02 7.18 10.99
C SER A 109 -11.23 8.46 10.75
N GLU A 110 -9.99 8.52 11.24
CA GLU A 110 -9.09 9.67 11.00
C GLU A 110 -8.80 9.89 9.50
N ARG A 111 -8.75 8.81 8.71
CA ARG A 111 -8.57 8.91 7.24
C ARG A 111 -9.75 9.58 6.54
N ASN A 112 -10.98 9.39 7.02
CA ASN A 112 -12.15 10.04 6.42
C ASN A 112 -12.08 11.57 6.62
N HIS A 113 -11.66 12.02 7.80
CA HIS A 113 -11.41 13.43 8.06
C HIS A 113 -10.26 13.99 7.21
N PHE A 114 -9.24 13.18 6.91
CA PHE A 114 -8.20 13.57 5.97
C PHE A 114 -8.75 13.77 4.54
N VAL A 115 -9.69 12.94 4.07
CA VAL A 115 -10.31 13.14 2.75
C VAL A 115 -11.05 14.48 2.66
N GLU A 116 -11.74 14.87 3.72
CA GLU A 116 -12.40 16.18 3.81
C GLU A 116 -11.39 17.35 3.72
N SER A 117 -10.16 17.14 4.18
CA SER A 117 -9.09 18.16 4.12
C SER A 117 -8.43 18.32 2.73
N LEU A 118 -8.62 17.36 1.81
CA LEU A 118 -7.95 17.32 0.50
C LEU A 118 -8.50 18.32 -0.54
N GLN A 119 -9.53 19.11 -0.19
CA GLN A 119 -10.16 20.10 -1.10
C GLN A 119 -10.58 19.50 -2.46
N LEU A 120 -11.03 18.25 -2.47
CA LEU A 120 -11.51 17.56 -3.66
C LEU A 120 -12.89 18.08 -4.08
N SER A 121 -13.28 17.83 -5.33
CA SER A 121 -14.67 18.05 -5.73
C SER A 121 -15.60 17.09 -5.00
N ASP A 122 -16.84 17.51 -4.69
CA ASP A 122 -17.82 16.68 -3.96
C ASP A 122 -18.01 15.29 -4.58
N HIS A 123 -18.01 15.22 -5.92
CA HIS A 123 -18.11 13.95 -6.64
C HIS A 123 -16.89 13.06 -6.41
N ALA A 124 -15.68 13.61 -6.46
CA ALA A 124 -14.45 12.85 -6.23
C ALA A 124 -14.31 12.43 -4.75
N ALA A 125 -14.68 13.30 -3.82
CA ALA A 125 -14.70 12.99 -2.39
C ALA A 125 -15.71 11.88 -2.08
N THR A 126 -16.92 11.95 -2.65
CA THR A 126 -17.95 10.92 -2.48
C THR A 126 -17.49 9.58 -3.06
N ALA A 127 -16.95 9.56 -4.29
CA ALA A 127 -16.43 8.34 -4.92
C ALA A 127 -15.27 7.72 -4.13
N LEU A 128 -14.37 8.56 -3.58
CA LEU A 128 -13.29 8.11 -2.70
C LEU A 128 -13.82 7.55 -1.39
N CYS A 129 -14.77 8.22 -0.73
CA CYS A 129 -15.39 7.73 0.50
C CYS A 129 -16.14 6.42 0.25
N GLU A 130 -16.87 6.28 -0.85
CA GLU A 130 -17.53 5.03 -1.24
C GLU A 130 -16.52 3.90 -1.45
N PHE A 131 -15.43 4.17 -2.17
CA PHE A 131 -14.37 3.19 -2.38
C PHE A 131 -13.68 2.79 -1.06
N LEU A 132 -13.35 3.76 -0.22
CA LEU A 132 -12.69 3.54 1.08
C LEU A 132 -13.58 2.82 2.08
N ASN A 133 -14.91 2.95 1.95
CA ASN A 133 -15.90 2.28 2.81
C ASN A 133 -16.51 1.01 2.18
N PHE A 134 -16.00 0.56 1.03
CA PHE A 134 -16.50 -0.61 0.34
C PHE A 134 -16.07 -1.92 1.01
N ASP A 135 -16.91 -2.47 1.88
CA ASP A 135 -16.69 -3.77 2.52
C ASP A 135 -17.25 -4.91 1.61
N GLY A 136 -16.46 -5.41 0.66
CA GLY A 136 -16.89 -6.51 -0.23
C GLY A 136 -15.77 -7.12 -1.10
N PRO A 137 -15.93 -8.35 -1.63
CA PRO A 137 -14.98 -8.90 -2.59
C PRO A 137 -14.96 -8.05 -3.86
N VAL A 138 -13.76 -7.75 -4.39
CA VAL A 138 -13.55 -7.07 -5.67
C VAL A 138 -13.91 -8.03 -6.81
N ASN A 139 -15.17 -8.43 -6.89
CA ASN A 139 -15.72 -9.18 -8.00
C ASN A 139 -16.82 -8.32 -8.63
N LYS A 140 -16.51 -7.78 -9.81
CA LYS A 140 -17.31 -6.92 -10.72
C LYS A 140 -17.05 -5.42 -10.58
N LEU A 141 -15.99 -4.98 -11.26
CA LEU A 141 -16.09 -3.87 -12.20
C LEU A 141 -16.02 -4.46 -13.62
#